data_AF-A0A352CIQ0-F1
#
_entry.id   AF-A0A352CIQ0-F1
#
_cell.length_a   1.000
_cell.length_b   1.000
_cell.length_c   1.000
_cell.angle_alpha   90.00
_cell.angle_beta   90.00
_cell.angle_gamma   90.00
#
_symmetry.space_group_name_H-M   'P 1'
#
loop_
_entity.id
_entity.type
_entity.pdbx_description
1 polymer ?
#
loop_
_entity_poly.entity_id
_entity_poly.type
_entity_poly.pdbx_seq_one_letter_code
_entity_poly.pdbx_strand_id
1 'polypeptide(L)'
;MQHWIDAVTALYTRYKGVAPTSLDVLPQSGSERRYFRIHGPTDSVIGTYGNNIKENETFFYFSEHFKKKGLAVPEILAISEDRQFYLQ
;
A
#
# COMPACT_ATOMS: atom_id res chain seq x y z
N MET A 1 14.52 6.06 3.61
CA MET A 1 13.60 5.29 4.48
C MET A 1 12.58 6.20 5.16
N GLN A 2 12.98 7.26 5.86
CA GLN A 2 12.03 8.21 6.49
C GLN A 2 10.98 8.75 5.52
N HIS A 3 11.40 9.24 4.34
CA HIS A 3 10.47 9.75 3.34
C HIS A 3 9.42 8.72 2.86
N TRP A 4 9.72 7.41 2.89
CA TRP A 4 8.75 6.37 2.54
C TRP A 4 7.69 6.20 3.63
N ILE A 5 8.12 6.26 4.89
CA ILE A 5 7.24 6.20 6.05
C ILE A 5 6.30 7.41 6.04
N ASP A 6 6.85 8.61 5.78
CA ASP A 6 6.05 9.84 5.72
C ASP A 6 5.03 9.78 4.57
N ALA A 7 5.47 9.36 3.37
CA ALA A 7 4.59 9.26 2.20
C ALA A 7 3.45 8.24 2.40
N VAL A 8 3.76 7.05 2.92
CA VAL A 8 2.73 6.03 3.14
C VAL A 8 1.79 6.38 4.29
N THR A 9 2.28 7.09 5.31
CA THR A 9 1.47 7.64 6.41
C THR A 9 0.52 8.72 5.90
N ALA A 10 1.00 9.60 5.02
CA ALA A 10 0.17 10.63 4.38
C ALA A 10 -0.91 9.99 3.49
N LEU A 11 -0.56 8.96 2.72
CA LEU A 11 -1.50 8.21 1.90
C LEU A 11 -2.58 7.53 2.75
N TYR A 12 -2.18 6.87 3.85
CA TYR A 12 -3.12 6.29 4.82
C TYR A 12 -4.06 7.34 5.41
N THR A 13 -3.52 8.48 5.85
CA THR A 13 -4.30 9.56 6.46
C THR A 13 -5.30 10.15 5.46
N ARG A 14 -4.92 10.31 4.19
CA ARG A 14 -5.82 10.73 3.11
C ARG A 14 -6.92 9.69 2.85
N TYR A 15 -6.61 8.40 2.93
CA TYR A 15 -7.56 7.31 2.69
C TYR A 15 -8.56 7.13 3.86
N LYS A 16 -8.08 7.11 5.11
CA LYS A 16 -8.92 6.88 6.30
C LYS A 16 -9.48 8.15 6.95
N GLY A 17 -8.93 9.32 6.63
CA GLY A 17 -9.28 10.60 7.26
C GLY A 17 -8.70 10.80 8.67
N VAL A 18 -7.95 9.83 9.18
CA VAL A 18 -7.31 9.86 10.50
C VAL A 18 -5.86 9.37 10.40
N ALA A 19 -5.00 9.86 11.30
CA ALA A 19 -3.63 9.38 11.40
C ALA A 19 -3.59 7.91 11.87
N PRO A 20 -2.58 7.13 11.45
CA PRO A 20 -2.41 5.78 11.97
C PRO A 20 -1.99 5.80 13.44
N THR A 21 -2.38 4.77 14.18
CA THR A 21 -1.99 4.54 15.58
C THR A 21 -0.51 4.16 15.69
N SER A 22 -0.04 3.31 14.78
CA SER A 22 1.35 2.88 14.68
C SER A 22 1.68 2.34 13.30
N LEU A 23 2.97 2.19 13.01
CA LEU A 23 3.47 1.67 11.75
C LEU A 23 4.69 0.78 11.99
N ASP A 24 4.66 -0.43 11.44
CA ASP A 24 5.80 -1.35 11.45
C ASP A 24 6.42 -1.45 10.05
N VAL A 25 7.75 -1.34 9.99
CA VAL A 25 8.49 -1.64 8.76
C VAL A 25 8.66 -3.16 8.67
N LEU A 26 8.13 -3.76 7.62
CA LEU A 26 8.25 -5.21 7.42
C LEU A 26 9.60 -5.55 6.78
N PRO A 27 10.17 -6.73 7.10
CA PRO A 27 11.41 -7.18 6.48
C PRO A 27 11.33 -7.14 4.95
N GLN A 28 12.41 -6.69 4.31
CA GLN A 28 12.50 -6.72 2.86
C GLN A 28 12.53 -8.18 2.38
N SER A 29 11.67 -8.49 1.40
CA SER A 29 11.68 -9.76 0.65
C SER A 29 12.60 -9.67 -0.58
N GLY A 30 12.62 -10.69 -1.44
CA GLY A 30 13.45 -10.71 -2.66
C GLY A 30 13.08 -9.69 -3.76
N SER A 31 12.34 -8.63 -3.45
CA SER A 31 12.01 -7.56 -4.41
C SER A 31 12.47 -6.18 -3.90
N GLU A 32 12.44 -5.21 -4.80
CA GLU A 32 12.69 -3.80 -4.50
C GLU A 32 11.54 -3.14 -3.70
N ARG A 33 10.42 -3.85 -3.52
CA ARG A 33 9.27 -3.32 -2.78
C ARG A 33 9.61 -3.21 -1.29
N ARG A 34 9.03 -2.19 -0.66
CA ARG A 34 9.06 -2.01 0.80
C ARG A 34 7.64 -2.06 1.33
N TYR A 35 7.45 -2.88 2.35
CA TYR A 35 6.14 -3.08 2.95
C TYR A 35 6.11 -2.49 4.36
N PHE A 36 4.96 -1.93 4.69
CA PHE A 36 4.67 -1.30 5.97
C PHE A 36 3.35 -1.85 6.47
N ARG A 37 3.30 -2.34 7.71
CA ARG A 37 2.02 -2.60 8.38
C ARG A 37 1.58 -1.29 9.01
N ILE A 38 0.42 -0.78 8.61
CA ILE A 38 -0.13 0.46 9.14
C ILE A 38 -1.34 0.10 10.00
N HIS A 39 -1.27 0.41 11.29
CA HIS A 39 -2.34 0.12 12.25
C HIS A 39 -3.22 1.35 12.40
N GLY A 40 -4.50 1.19 12.11
CA GLY A 40 -5.55 2.15 12.42
C GLY A 40 -6.14 1.94 13.81
N PRO A 41 -7.21 2.68 14.15
CA PRO A 41 -7.94 2.48 15.39
C PRO A 41 -8.64 1.12 15.48
N THR A 42 -9.10 0.59 14.35
CA THR A 42 -9.95 -0.63 14.31
C THR A 42 -9.43 -1.72 13.38
N ASP A 43 -8.57 -1.39 12.42
CA ASP A 43 -8.09 -2.29 11.39
C ASP A 43 -6.63 -2.00 11.04
N SER A 44 -6.02 -2.85 10.22
CA SER A 44 -4.68 -2.62 9.68
C SER A 44 -4.68 -2.81 8.17
N VAL A 45 -3.79 -2.09 7.49
CA VAL A 45 -3.56 -2.21 6.05
C VAL A 45 -2.08 -2.41 5.77
N ILE A 46 -1.76 -2.90 4.59
CA ILE A 46 -0.38 -2.94 4.08
C ILE A 46 -0.15 -1.72 3.20
N GLY A 47 0.77 -0.87 3.64
CA GLY A 47 1.37 0.15 2.80
C GLY A 47 2.52 -0.43 1.99
N THR A 48 2.63 -0.05 0.72
CA THR A 48 3.73 -0.49 -0.14
C THR A 48 4.38 0.69 -0.84
N TYR A 49 5.70 0.68 -0.90
CA TYR A 49 6.49 1.46 -1.85
C TYR A 49 7.08 0.53 -2.91
N GLY A 50 6.97 0.91 -4.17
CA GLY A 50 7.60 0.23 -5.30
C GLY A 50 8.15 1.23 -6.32
N ASN A 51 9.45 1.16 -6.58
CA ASN A 51 10.12 2.05 -7.53
C ASN A 51 9.75 1.77 -9.01
N ASN A 52 9.29 0.56 -9.31
CA ASN A 52 8.91 0.15 -10.67
C ASN A 52 7.42 0.44 -10.94
N ILE A 53 7.13 1.60 -11.53
CA ILE A 53 5.76 2.02 -11.84
C ILE A 53 5.02 1.02 -12.72
N LYS A 54 5.66 0.49 -13.78
CA LYS A 54 5.01 -0.47 -14.69
C LYS A 54 4.59 -1.74 -13.97
N GLU A 55 5.38 -2.19 -13.00
CA GLU A 55 5.06 -3.34 -12.17
C GLU A 55 3.92 -3.05 -11.19
N ASN A 56 3.90 -1.86 -10.56
CA ASN A 56 2.80 -1.42 -9.70
C ASN A 56 1.47 -1.35 -10.48
N GLU A 57 1.49 -0.74 -11.67
CA GLU A 57 0.32 -0.65 -12.57
C GLU A 57 -0.23 -2.02 -12.95
N THR A 58 0.69 -2.93 -13.29
CA THR A 58 0.35 -4.31 -13.62
C THR A 58 -0.30 -5.00 -12.42
N PHE A 59 0.23 -4.80 -11.22
CA PHE A 59 -0.34 -5.31 -9.98
C PHE A 59 -1.74 -4.73 -9.71
N PHE A 60 -1.95 -3.43 -9.92
CA PHE A 60 -3.27 -2.80 -9.76
C PHE A 60 -4.29 -3.39 -10.74
N TYR A 61 -3.94 -3.48 -12.01
CA TYR A 61 -4.79 -4.05 -13.06
C TYR A 61 -5.23 -5.48 -12.73
N PHE A 62 -4.28 -6.36 -12.38
CA PHE A 62 -4.61 -7.75 -12.07
C PHE A 62 -5.40 -7.89 -10.77
N SER A 63 -5.07 -7.11 -9.74
CA SER A 63 -5.80 -7.12 -8.47
C SER A 63 -7.26 -6.72 -8.68
N GLU A 64 -7.52 -5.64 -9.43
CA GLU A 64 -8.88 -5.21 -9.75
C GLU A 64 -9.62 -6.25 -10.62
N HIS A 65 -8.97 -6.76 -11.66
CA HIS A 65 -9.56 -7.74 -12.57
C HIS A 65 -9.95 -9.04 -11.86
N PHE A 66 -9.08 -9.55 -10.99
CA PHE A 66 -9.36 -10.77 -10.22
C PHE A 66 -10.39 -10.54 -9.12
N LYS A 67 -10.38 -9.37 -8.47
CA LYS A 67 -11.42 -9.00 -7.50
C LYS A 67 -12.80 -8.95 -8.14
N LYS A 68 -12.94 -8.40 -9.36
CA LYS A 68 -14.21 -8.39 -10.13
C LYS A 68 -14.74 -9.79 -10.43
N LYS A 69 -13.89 -10.82 -10.39
CA LYS A 69 -14.25 -12.23 -10.56
C LYS A 69 -14.54 -12.96 -9.25
N GLY A 70 -14.55 -12.27 -8.11
CA GLY A 70 -14.78 -12.85 -6.80
C GLY A 70 -13.61 -13.69 -6.27
N LEU A 71 -12.40 -13.49 -6.79
CA LEU A 71 -11.22 -14.21 -6.31
C LEU A 71 -10.67 -13.55 -5.04
N ALA A 72 -10.11 -14.37 -4.15
CA ALA A 72 -9.46 -13.92 -2.92
C ALA A 72 -8.07 -13.32 -3.21
N VAL A 73 -8.07 -12.08 -3.70
CA VAL A 73 -6.87 -11.29 -4.01
C VAL A 73 -6.82 -10.03 -3.15
N PRO A 74 -5.63 -9.43 -2.92
CA PRO A 74 -5.52 -8.14 -2.27
C PRO A 74 -6.34 -7.08 -3.02
N GLU A 75 -7.06 -6.26 -2.26
CA GLU A 75 -7.76 -5.10 -2.79
C GLU A 75 -6.81 -3.91 -2.81
N ILE A 76 -6.87 -3.06 -3.84
CA ILE A 76 -6.16 -1.79 -3.84
C ILE A 76 -7.08 -0.72 -3.23
N LEU A 77 -6.72 -0.23 -2.05
CA LEU A 77 -7.53 0.70 -1.26
C LEU A 77 -7.24 2.17 -1.62
N ALA A 78 -5.97 2.48 -1.91
CA ALA A 78 -5.53 3.81 -2.33
C ALA A 78 -4.22 3.72 -3.12
N ILE A 79 -4.00 4.67 -4.03
CA ILE A 79 -2.77 4.80 -4.83
C ILE A 79 -2.31 6.27 -4.76
N SER A 80 -1.01 6.51 -4.61
CA SER A 80 -0.43 7.86 -4.67
C SER A 80 -0.42 8.41 -6.10
N GLU A 81 -0.33 9.73 -6.24
CA GLU A 81 -0.36 10.41 -7.54
C GLU A 81 0.84 10.03 -8.43
N ASP A 82 2.02 9.81 -7.83
CA ASP A 82 3.22 9.32 -8.51
C ASP A 82 3.21 7.80 -8.77
N ARG A 83 2.18 7.10 -8.27
CA ARG A 83 1.96 5.65 -8.39
C ARG A 83 3.08 4.77 -7.82
N GLN A 84 3.94 5.35 -6.99
CA GLN A 84 5.00 4.62 -6.28
C GLN A 84 4.50 4.01 -4.97
N PHE A 85 3.43 4.56 -4.39
CA PHE A 85 2.87 4.13 -3.12
C PHE A 85 1.42 3.67 -3.29
N TYR A 86 1.05 2.64 -2.53
CA TYR A 86 -0.32 2.15 -2.51
C TYR A 86 -0.63 1.45 -1.19
N LEU A 87 -1.92 1.36 -0.88
CA LEU A 87 -2.48 0.64 0.27
C LEU A 87 -3.25 -0.59 -0.22
N GLN A 88 -3.10 -1.71 0.47
CA GLN A 88 -3.82 -2.97 0.23
C GLN A 88 -4.22 -3.67 1.53
#